data_AF-A0A1H3II63-F1
#
_entry.id   AF-A0A1H3II63-F1
#
_cell.length_a   1.000
_cell.length_b   1.000
_cell.length_c   1.000
_cell.angle_alpha   90.00
_cell.angle_beta   90.00
_cell.angle_gamma   90.00
#
_symmetry.space_group_name_H-M   'P 1'
#
loop_
_entity.id
_entity.type
_entity.pdbx_description
1 polymer ?
#
loop_
_entity_poly.entity_id
_entity_poly.type
_entity_poly.pdbx_seq_one_letter_code
_entity_poly.pdbx_strand_id
1 'polypeptide(L)'
;MTTLQENTSLTSDLLNDVPLIVATGVNVTLDETAGLQNATATPAPAGDADDNDILLAALPSAFATRLTALGAGTATDAALSGYTGAVDDTGSNAFTLNLAPGATITDIGFTDSLGAPLDGLDSGLDTLDGTAILLYTDTDNNILLGRAGGPDGAIVFAAYIEETGDPVSGGKLWTVEYQPLKHPDGSNPDDALSLLDKVFIGASQDLAFSLTNAPSGQNLFLMFTTANPTVVDDNGTSRITDPTIIATGKDPADESSGVNINTGDTINTSQAGGPATFGTNNQMITEQEGIRFTFVTGARQDVTVPNLDQNEADEESNIDYTAMFNARTARFDVVQLQSGKSAVVEISAFSTEVEAGDDFINGYADDTPVAITQVLVIDKSTGLVIENSDGSVDNANIAISFDGGVATITGVTAGYQIEYTTAADHNRVLIENGAALDAKGNDHADFDIGGFTLREVSTATAEIGSKMVFEDDGPAAAGTAEAGTVDEDGLANGIAGGVGDVPGELTTASGSVAGIFQSGVDVPLSYSLSSDTSGLPALSSGGVALVYSVVGDTLTAKAGTTDVFTFSLSAAGA
;
A
#
# COMPACT_ATOMS: atom_id res chain seq x y z
N MET A 1 38.07 -21.03 -37.51
CA MET A 1 36.61 -21.27 -37.42
C MET A 1 36.24 -20.98 -35.99
N THR A 2 35.45 -19.94 -35.83
CA THR A 2 35.09 -19.19 -34.62
C THR A 2 34.39 -20.03 -33.58
N THR A 3 34.91 -20.02 -32.35
CA THR A 3 34.16 -20.34 -31.14
C THR A 3 33.44 -19.07 -30.69
N LEU A 4 32.12 -19.07 -30.80
CA LEU A 4 31.24 -18.08 -30.18
C LEU A 4 31.39 -18.21 -28.66
N GLN A 5 32.12 -17.30 -28.05
CA GLN A 5 31.91 -16.95 -26.64
C GLN A 5 30.61 -16.14 -26.63
N GLU A 6 29.52 -16.78 -26.22
CA GLU A 6 28.33 -16.05 -25.82
C GLU A 6 28.70 -15.20 -24.61
N ASN A 7 28.57 -13.90 -24.84
CA ASN A 7 28.76 -12.84 -23.88
C ASN A 7 27.59 -12.92 -22.88
N THR A 8 27.75 -13.69 -21.80
CA THR A 8 26.89 -13.56 -20.62
C THR A 8 27.27 -12.25 -19.93
N SER A 9 26.83 -11.14 -20.52
CA SER A 9 26.63 -9.88 -19.81
C SER A 9 25.48 -10.12 -18.86
N LEU A 10 25.80 -10.70 -17.69
CA LEU A 10 24.93 -10.65 -16.54
C LEU A 10 24.72 -9.16 -16.26
N THR A 11 23.51 -8.71 -16.54
CA THR A 11 22.93 -7.44 -16.13
C THR A 11 23.25 -7.21 -14.66
N SER A 12 24.24 -6.37 -14.40
CA SER A 12 24.53 -5.76 -13.10
C SER A 12 23.52 -4.64 -12.82
N ASP A 13 22.24 -4.95 -12.99
CA ASP A 13 21.10 -4.01 -12.90
C ASP A 13 20.13 -4.44 -11.78
N LEU A 14 20.60 -5.28 -10.86
CA LEU A 14 19.78 -5.91 -9.81
C LEU A 14 20.43 -5.91 -8.42
N LEU A 15 21.38 -5.01 -8.16
CA LEU A 15 21.91 -4.81 -6.81
C LEU A 15 21.50 -3.43 -6.28
N ASN A 16 20.41 -3.48 -5.50
CA ASN A 16 20.08 -2.60 -4.36
C ASN A 16 19.17 -1.39 -4.59
N ASP A 17 17.97 -1.64 -5.10
CA ASP A 17 16.80 -0.85 -4.69
C ASP A 17 15.92 -1.75 -3.81
N VAL A 18 16.16 -1.73 -2.49
CA VAL A 18 15.29 -2.46 -1.56
C VAL A 18 14.05 -1.58 -1.36
N PRO A 19 12.86 -2.01 -1.83
CA PRO A 19 11.68 -1.15 -1.81
C PRO A 19 11.33 -0.77 -0.38
N LEU A 20 10.85 0.47 -0.20
CA LEU A 20 10.44 0.99 1.12
C LEU A 20 9.41 0.08 1.79
N ILE A 21 8.52 -0.53 1.02
CA ILE A 21 7.49 -1.44 1.50
C ILE A 21 7.75 -2.82 0.92
N VAL A 22 7.74 -3.83 1.78
CA VAL A 22 7.93 -5.24 1.39
C VAL A 22 6.76 -6.04 1.93
N ALA A 23 5.94 -6.60 1.05
CA ALA A 23 4.94 -7.59 1.44
C ALA A 23 5.64 -8.84 1.99
N THR A 24 5.22 -9.32 3.16
CA THR A 24 5.83 -10.49 3.82
C THR A 24 5.39 -11.81 3.20
N GLY A 25 4.30 -11.78 2.43
CA GLY A 25 3.63 -12.96 1.91
C GLY A 25 2.60 -13.57 2.85
N VAL A 26 2.44 -13.02 4.07
CA VAL A 26 1.40 -13.43 5.03
C VAL A 26 0.02 -13.02 4.51
N ASN A 27 -0.91 -13.97 4.49
CA ASN A 27 -2.31 -13.73 4.12
C ASN A 27 -3.11 -13.23 5.33
N VAL A 28 -4.22 -12.56 5.04
CA VAL A 28 -5.40 -12.45 5.90
C VAL A 28 -6.54 -13.11 5.13
N THR A 29 -6.84 -14.34 5.52
CA THR A 29 -7.95 -15.11 4.94
C THR A 29 -9.14 -15.08 5.90
N LEU A 30 -10.26 -14.59 5.42
CA LEU A 30 -11.57 -14.62 6.10
C LEU A 30 -12.41 -15.69 5.41
N ASP A 31 -12.97 -16.60 6.19
CA ASP A 31 -13.87 -17.64 5.69
C ASP A 31 -15.32 -17.27 6.04
N GLU A 32 -16.22 -17.31 5.06
CA GLU A 32 -17.65 -17.02 5.24
C GLU A 32 -18.35 -18.11 6.09
N THR A 33 -17.70 -19.26 6.29
CA THR A 33 -18.20 -20.40 7.04
C THR A 33 -18.39 -20.07 8.51
N ALA A 34 -19.66 -20.08 8.92
CA ALA A 34 -20.08 -19.80 10.29
C ALA A 34 -19.23 -20.52 11.35
N GLY A 35 -18.49 -19.75 12.15
CA GLY A 35 -17.59 -20.31 13.16
C GLY A 35 -16.34 -19.47 13.30
N LEU A 36 -15.27 -20.11 13.77
CA LEU A 36 -13.92 -19.56 13.61
C LEU A 36 -13.17 -20.59 12.78
N GLN A 37 -12.76 -20.24 11.57
CA GLN A 37 -11.90 -21.05 10.73
C GLN A 37 -10.46 -20.59 10.93
N ASN A 38 -9.72 -21.42 11.66
CA ASN A 38 -8.29 -21.28 11.87
C ASN A 38 -7.73 -22.60 12.40
N ALA A 39 -6.40 -22.73 12.33
CA ALA A 39 -5.67 -23.94 12.73
C ALA A 39 -5.99 -24.48 14.13
N THR A 40 -6.48 -23.65 15.05
CA THR A 40 -6.79 -24.07 16.43
C THR A 40 -8.26 -24.44 16.62
N ALA A 41 -9.18 -23.64 16.08
CA ALA A 41 -10.62 -23.83 16.24
C ALA A 41 -11.16 -24.92 15.31
N THR A 42 -10.70 -24.94 14.05
CA THR A 42 -11.11 -25.88 13.02
C THR A 42 -9.88 -26.51 12.34
N PRO A 43 -9.20 -27.48 12.99
CA PRO A 43 -7.97 -28.08 12.44
C PRO A 43 -8.20 -29.05 11.26
N ALA A 44 -9.46 -29.26 10.86
CA ALA A 44 -9.85 -30.09 9.74
C ALA A 44 -11.27 -29.69 9.26
N PRO A 45 -11.55 -29.67 7.95
CA PRO A 45 -10.63 -29.93 6.83
C PRO A 45 -9.48 -28.90 6.71
N ALA A 46 -8.59 -29.12 5.75
CA ALA A 46 -7.35 -28.34 5.66
C ALA A 46 -7.58 -26.89 5.21
N GLY A 47 -8.65 -26.62 4.45
CA GLY A 47 -9.10 -25.27 4.08
C GLY A 47 -9.42 -24.46 5.33
N ASP A 48 -10.41 -24.89 6.11
CA ASP A 48 -10.78 -24.25 7.39
C ASP A 48 -9.60 -24.03 8.38
N ALA A 49 -8.56 -24.86 8.27
CA ALA A 49 -7.40 -24.83 9.16
C ALA A 49 -6.33 -23.82 8.74
N ASP A 50 -6.30 -23.39 7.48
CA ASP A 50 -5.31 -22.42 6.97
C ASP A 50 -5.81 -20.96 6.92
N ASP A 51 -7.06 -20.75 7.34
CA ASP A 51 -7.68 -19.44 7.52
C ASP A 51 -7.24 -18.68 8.78
N ASN A 52 -7.67 -17.42 8.88
CA ASN A 52 -7.20 -16.49 9.90
C ASN A 52 -8.33 -15.84 10.71
N ASP A 53 -9.47 -16.52 10.83
CA ASP A 53 -10.62 -15.99 11.52
C ASP A 53 -10.33 -15.68 12.98
N ILE A 54 -10.85 -14.55 13.42
CA ILE A 54 -10.75 -14.04 14.76
C ILE A 54 -12.08 -13.48 15.23
N LEU A 55 -12.31 -13.51 16.54
CA LEU A 55 -13.52 -12.95 17.13
C LEU A 55 -13.67 -11.45 16.79
N LEU A 56 -14.86 -11.04 16.35
CA LEU A 56 -15.23 -9.63 16.13
C LEU A 56 -14.91 -8.70 17.33
N ALA A 57 -14.97 -9.23 18.54
CA ALA A 57 -14.66 -8.48 19.77
C ALA A 57 -13.16 -8.12 19.89
N ALA A 58 -12.29 -8.72 19.08
CA ALA A 58 -10.86 -8.44 19.03
C ALA A 58 -10.49 -7.27 18.09
N LEU A 59 -11.45 -6.75 17.30
CA LEU A 59 -11.18 -5.68 16.35
C LEU A 59 -10.52 -4.46 17.03
N PRO A 60 -9.54 -3.83 16.38
CA PRO A 60 -8.96 -2.58 16.86
C PRO A 60 -10.04 -1.52 17.11
N SER A 61 -9.95 -0.85 18.26
CA SER A 61 -11.00 0.10 18.68
C SER A 61 -11.21 1.27 17.71
N ALA A 62 -10.13 1.73 17.06
CA ALA A 62 -10.18 2.76 16.02
C ALA A 62 -11.03 2.28 14.83
N PHE A 63 -10.75 1.08 14.33
CA PHE A 63 -11.46 0.47 13.22
C PHE A 63 -12.94 0.23 13.54
N ALA A 64 -13.24 -0.42 14.67
CA ALA A 64 -14.62 -0.70 15.08
C ALA A 64 -15.45 0.57 15.28
N THR A 65 -14.84 1.63 15.84
CA THR A 65 -15.49 2.94 16.01
C THR A 65 -15.77 3.59 14.66
N ARG A 66 -14.82 3.54 13.72
CA ARG A 66 -15.00 4.12 12.39
C ARG A 66 -16.10 3.41 11.60
N LEU A 67 -16.11 2.07 11.59
CA LEU A 67 -17.16 1.28 10.95
C LEU A 67 -18.57 1.58 11.51
N THR A 68 -18.67 1.77 12.84
CA THR A 68 -19.92 2.20 13.48
C THR A 68 -20.36 3.58 13.00
N ALA A 69 -19.42 4.53 12.88
CA ALA A 69 -19.70 5.87 12.38
C ALA A 69 -20.12 5.89 10.91
N LEU A 70 -19.56 4.98 10.10
CA LEU A 70 -19.93 4.77 8.70
C LEU A 70 -21.28 4.05 8.53
N GLY A 71 -21.89 3.56 9.60
CA GLY A 71 -23.17 2.85 9.56
C GLY A 71 -23.08 1.49 8.88
N ALA A 72 -21.93 0.81 8.94
CA ALA A 72 -21.70 -0.48 8.29
C ALA A 72 -22.65 -1.60 8.79
N GLY A 73 -23.11 -1.49 10.04
CA GLY A 73 -23.93 -2.52 10.69
C GLY A 73 -23.08 -3.47 11.54
N THR A 74 -23.52 -4.71 11.66
CA THR A 74 -22.79 -5.78 12.38
C THR A 74 -22.10 -6.65 11.34
N ALA A 75 -20.78 -6.79 11.44
CA ALA A 75 -20.04 -7.71 10.60
C ALA A 75 -20.42 -9.16 10.95
N THR A 76 -20.40 -10.04 9.96
CA THR A 76 -20.59 -11.49 10.16
C THR A 76 -19.33 -12.08 10.76
N ASP A 77 -18.18 -11.79 10.13
CA ASP A 77 -16.90 -12.43 10.41
C ASP A 77 -15.74 -11.41 10.38
N ALA A 78 -14.59 -11.84 10.91
CA ALA A 78 -13.35 -11.05 10.89
C ALA A 78 -12.14 -11.94 10.80
N ALA A 79 -11.08 -11.45 10.16
CA ALA A 79 -9.78 -12.11 10.14
C ALA A 79 -8.64 -11.15 10.47
N LEU A 80 -7.52 -11.71 10.92
CA LEU A 80 -6.28 -11.00 11.24
C LEU A 80 -5.10 -11.70 10.57
N SER A 81 -4.30 -10.96 9.81
CA SER A 81 -3.20 -11.52 9.02
C SER A 81 -2.31 -12.48 9.81
N GLY A 82 -2.21 -13.73 9.35
CA GLY A 82 -1.40 -14.79 9.95
C GLY A 82 -1.82 -15.25 11.35
N TYR A 83 -3.06 -14.95 11.78
CA TYR A 83 -3.62 -15.46 13.02
C TYR A 83 -3.98 -16.95 12.89
N THR A 84 -3.67 -17.74 13.92
CA THR A 84 -3.84 -19.21 13.92
C THR A 84 -4.79 -19.71 15.00
N GLY A 85 -5.36 -18.81 15.81
CA GLY A 85 -6.17 -19.16 16.98
C GLY A 85 -5.39 -19.63 18.21
N ALA A 86 -4.05 -19.74 18.12
CA ALA A 86 -3.23 -20.18 19.24
C ALA A 86 -3.29 -19.18 20.41
N VAL A 87 -3.07 -19.68 21.64
CA VAL A 87 -3.06 -18.83 22.83
C VAL A 87 -1.95 -17.78 22.70
N ASP A 88 -2.29 -16.52 22.98
CA ASP A 88 -1.42 -15.34 22.86
C ASP A 88 -0.97 -15.01 21.42
N ASP A 89 -1.55 -15.66 20.40
CA ASP A 89 -1.37 -15.25 19.02
C ASP A 89 -2.03 -13.90 18.78
N THR A 90 -1.29 -13.00 18.13
CA THR A 90 -1.77 -11.65 17.78
C THR A 90 -1.64 -11.39 16.29
N GLY A 91 -1.48 -12.43 15.48
CA GLY A 91 -1.21 -12.31 14.05
C GLY A 91 0.22 -11.89 13.73
N SER A 92 0.50 -11.79 12.44
CA SER A 92 1.79 -11.50 11.85
C SER A 92 1.69 -10.32 10.89
N ASN A 93 2.80 -9.59 10.71
CA ASN A 93 2.85 -8.48 9.76
C ASN A 93 2.59 -8.98 8.32
N ALA A 94 1.67 -8.32 7.62
CA ALA A 94 1.41 -8.54 6.19
C ALA A 94 2.45 -7.81 5.32
N PHE A 95 3.02 -6.73 5.84
CA PHE A 95 4.12 -6.00 5.22
C PHE A 95 5.10 -5.46 6.27
N THR A 96 6.33 -5.23 5.83
CA THR A 96 7.40 -4.57 6.59
C THR A 96 7.90 -3.36 5.84
N LEU A 97 8.45 -2.39 6.58
CA LEU A 97 9.02 -1.16 6.04
C LEU A 97 10.54 -1.22 6.14
N ASN A 98 11.21 -0.95 5.02
CA ASN A 98 12.66 -0.82 4.94
C ASN A 98 13.06 0.65 5.01
N LEU A 99 12.99 1.22 6.22
CA LEU A 99 13.30 2.63 6.43
C LEU A 99 14.80 2.89 6.33
N ALA A 100 15.18 3.97 5.64
CA ALA A 100 16.53 4.49 5.70
C ALA A 100 16.87 4.94 7.13
N PRO A 101 18.14 4.83 7.57
CA PRO A 101 18.55 5.32 8.89
C PRO A 101 18.19 6.81 9.10
N GLY A 102 17.39 7.07 10.14
CA GLY A 102 16.93 8.43 10.47
C GLY A 102 15.70 8.92 9.70
N ALA A 103 15.15 8.13 8.78
CA ALA A 103 13.85 8.38 8.19
C ALA A 103 12.73 8.14 9.22
N THR A 104 11.68 8.93 9.13
CA THR A 104 10.46 8.73 9.93
C THR A 104 9.27 8.59 9.00
N ILE A 105 8.52 7.51 9.16
CA ILE A 105 7.23 7.34 8.50
C ILE A 105 6.29 8.46 8.96
N THR A 106 5.69 9.13 7.99
CA THR A 106 4.69 10.17 8.19
C THR A 106 3.28 9.68 7.94
N ASP A 107 3.11 8.64 7.13
CA ASP A 107 1.81 8.09 6.75
C ASP A 107 1.93 6.68 6.15
N ILE A 108 0.92 5.84 6.39
CA ILE A 108 0.72 4.53 5.76
C ILE A 108 -0.77 4.39 5.44
N GLY A 109 -1.11 3.98 4.22
CA GLY A 109 -2.53 3.85 3.86
C GLY A 109 -2.78 2.89 2.72
N PHE A 110 -4.04 2.52 2.53
CA PHE A 110 -4.50 1.80 1.35
C PHE A 110 -4.57 2.74 0.14
N THR A 111 -3.97 2.31 -0.96
CA THR A 111 -3.86 3.09 -2.19
C THR A 111 -4.11 2.21 -3.43
N ASP A 112 -4.27 2.86 -4.58
CA ASP A 112 -4.14 2.22 -5.88
C ASP A 112 -2.66 1.96 -6.24
N SER A 113 -2.40 1.40 -7.42
CA SER A 113 -1.04 1.10 -7.89
C SER A 113 -0.16 2.33 -8.16
N LEU A 114 -0.73 3.53 -8.10
CA LEU A 114 -0.03 4.81 -8.29
C LEU A 114 0.13 5.59 -6.98
N GLY A 115 -0.30 5.01 -5.84
CA GLY A 115 -0.21 5.64 -4.52
C GLY A 115 -1.33 6.63 -4.22
N ALA A 116 -2.37 6.70 -5.06
CA ALA A 116 -3.54 7.55 -4.83
C ALA A 116 -4.61 6.81 -4.00
N PRO A 117 -5.44 7.54 -3.24
CA PRO A 117 -6.61 6.93 -2.58
C PRO A 117 -7.53 6.25 -3.59
N LEU A 118 -8.04 5.07 -3.24
CA LEU A 118 -9.05 4.37 -4.04
C LEU A 118 -10.37 5.16 -3.99
N ASP A 119 -10.95 5.43 -5.15
CA ASP A 119 -12.21 6.18 -5.27
C ASP A 119 -13.10 5.54 -6.36
N GLY A 120 -13.69 4.40 -6.03
CA GLY A 120 -14.62 3.68 -6.89
C GLY A 120 -13.97 2.70 -7.88
N LEU A 121 -12.76 2.21 -7.58
CA LEU A 121 -12.12 1.17 -8.37
C LEU A 121 -12.92 -0.14 -8.26
N ASP A 122 -13.20 -0.79 -9.38
CA ASP A 122 -13.85 -2.11 -9.38
C ASP A 122 -12.92 -3.18 -8.78
N SER A 123 -13.38 -3.81 -7.70
CA SER A 123 -12.64 -4.88 -7.00
C SER A 123 -12.54 -6.15 -7.84
N GLY A 124 -13.47 -6.36 -8.79
CA GLY A 124 -13.68 -7.63 -9.46
C GLY A 124 -14.52 -8.64 -8.68
N LEU A 125 -15.02 -8.25 -7.49
CA LEU A 125 -15.92 -9.04 -6.65
C LEU A 125 -17.36 -8.53 -6.80
N ASP A 126 -18.32 -9.43 -6.67
CA ASP A 126 -19.75 -9.14 -6.75
C ASP A 126 -20.45 -9.61 -5.46
N THR A 127 -21.53 -8.92 -5.08
CA THR A 127 -22.52 -9.48 -4.14
C THR A 127 -23.27 -10.65 -4.78
N LEU A 128 -23.99 -11.45 -3.98
CA LEU A 128 -24.80 -12.57 -4.49
C LEU A 128 -25.83 -12.19 -5.57
N ASP A 129 -26.37 -10.96 -5.51
CA ASP A 129 -27.31 -10.45 -6.52
C ASP A 129 -26.63 -9.92 -7.80
N GLY A 130 -25.30 -9.97 -7.87
CA GLY A 130 -24.48 -9.55 -9.02
C GLY A 130 -24.19 -8.06 -9.05
N THR A 131 -24.26 -7.37 -7.91
CA THR A 131 -23.85 -5.96 -7.82
C THR A 131 -22.34 -5.89 -7.60
N ALA A 132 -21.64 -5.22 -8.52
CA ALA A 132 -20.20 -5.01 -8.42
C ALA A 132 -19.82 -4.27 -7.13
N ILE A 133 -18.73 -4.69 -6.50
CA ILE A 133 -18.20 -4.07 -5.28
C ILE A 133 -17.08 -3.11 -5.67
N LEU A 134 -17.25 -1.84 -5.34
CA LEU A 134 -16.28 -0.79 -5.63
C LEU A 134 -15.47 -0.42 -4.38
N LEU A 135 -14.17 -0.19 -4.57
CA LEU A 135 -13.19 0.07 -3.52
C LEU A 135 -13.05 1.57 -3.23
N TYR A 136 -13.00 1.92 -1.95
CA TYR A 136 -12.77 3.29 -1.48
C TYR A 136 -11.77 3.29 -0.31
N THR A 137 -10.77 4.15 -0.37
CA THR A 137 -9.95 4.51 0.79
C THR A 137 -10.75 5.50 1.66
N ASP A 138 -10.91 5.21 2.94
CA ASP A 138 -11.63 6.10 3.85
C ASP A 138 -10.83 7.40 4.14
N THR A 139 -11.47 8.39 4.75
CA THR A 139 -10.78 9.59 5.25
C THR A 139 -9.70 9.27 6.29
N ASP A 140 -9.85 8.16 7.01
CA ASP A 140 -8.76 7.47 7.68
C ASP A 140 -8.20 6.45 6.68
N ASN A 141 -7.09 6.78 6.05
CA ASN A 141 -6.51 6.03 4.93
C ASN A 141 -5.98 4.65 5.33
N ASN A 142 -5.87 4.35 6.63
CA ASN A 142 -5.64 3.00 7.13
C ASN A 142 -6.84 2.07 6.90
N ILE A 143 -8.00 2.59 6.45
CA ILE A 143 -9.22 1.82 6.22
C ILE A 143 -9.58 1.76 4.72
N LEU A 144 -9.79 0.53 4.24
CA LEU A 144 -10.34 0.23 2.92
C LEU A 144 -11.81 -0.20 3.06
N LEU A 145 -12.66 0.26 2.16
CA LEU A 145 -14.08 -0.11 2.09
C LEU A 145 -14.42 -0.73 0.73
N GLY A 146 -15.03 -1.92 0.73
CA GLY A 146 -15.73 -2.47 -0.43
C GLY A 146 -17.22 -2.13 -0.34
N ARG A 147 -17.74 -1.33 -1.28
CA ARG A 147 -19.15 -0.88 -1.30
C ARG A 147 -19.90 -1.38 -2.52
N ALA A 148 -21.13 -1.84 -2.32
CA ALA A 148 -21.99 -2.30 -3.40
C ALA A 148 -22.39 -1.14 -4.35
N GLY A 149 -21.93 -1.20 -5.59
CA GLY A 149 -22.36 -0.37 -6.73
C GLY A 149 -21.94 1.10 -6.73
N GLY A 150 -21.47 1.67 -5.62
CA GLY A 150 -21.14 3.10 -5.53
C GLY A 150 -20.73 3.59 -4.14
N PRO A 151 -20.40 4.89 -3.99
CA PRO A 151 -19.87 5.46 -2.74
C PRO A 151 -20.92 5.51 -1.62
N ASP A 152 -22.21 5.62 -1.98
CA ASP A 152 -23.34 5.54 -1.04
C ASP A 152 -23.85 4.09 -0.85
N GLY A 153 -23.20 3.12 -1.49
CA GLY A 153 -23.52 1.71 -1.39
C GLY A 153 -23.30 1.17 0.02
N ALA A 154 -24.03 0.10 0.35
CA ALA A 154 -23.78 -0.65 1.59
C ALA A 154 -22.34 -1.17 1.61
N ILE A 155 -21.70 -1.13 2.77
CA ILE A 155 -20.39 -1.74 2.98
C ILE A 155 -20.59 -3.25 2.94
N VAL A 156 -19.86 -3.93 2.06
CA VAL A 156 -19.87 -5.39 1.89
C VAL A 156 -18.74 -6.00 2.70
N PHE A 157 -17.54 -5.45 2.57
CA PHE A 157 -16.40 -5.77 3.43
C PHE A 157 -15.61 -4.49 3.75
N ALA A 158 -14.76 -4.56 4.77
CA ALA A 158 -13.79 -3.52 5.08
C ALA A 158 -12.47 -4.12 5.55
N ALA A 159 -11.39 -3.37 5.39
CA ALA A 159 -10.08 -3.76 5.90
C ALA A 159 -9.38 -2.62 6.63
N TYR A 160 -8.43 -2.97 7.49
CA TYR A 160 -7.69 -2.02 8.32
C TYR A 160 -6.21 -2.37 8.44
N ILE A 161 -5.37 -1.35 8.34
CA ILE A 161 -3.93 -1.42 8.61
C ILE A 161 -3.70 -1.12 10.09
N GLU A 162 -3.28 -2.13 10.84
CA GLU A 162 -2.72 -1.94 12.17
C GLU A 162 -1.20 -1.79 12.07
N GLU A 163 -0.71 -0.56 12.25
CA GLU A 163 0.72 -0.27 12.24
C GLU A 163 1.45 -0.96 13.41
N THR A 164 2.64 -1.50 13.14
CA THR A 164 3.44 -2.22 14.13
C THR A 164 4.87 -1.67 14.25
N GLY A 165 5.43 -1.76 15.47
CA GLY A 165 6.76 -1.25 15.81
C GLY A 165 6.74 0.10 16.54
N ASP A 166 7.81 0.38 17.27
CA ASP A 166 8.09 1.70 17.84
C ASP A 166 9.59 2.02 17.67
N PRO A 167 9.99 2.78 16.62
CA PRO A 167 9.12 3.42 15.60
C PRO A 167 8.46 2.40 14.65
N VAL A 168 7.44 2.85 13.91
CA VAL A 168 6.68 2.03 12.96
C VAL A 168 7.62 1.39 11.93
N SER A 169 7.49 0.07 11.74
CA SER A 169 8.35 -0.74 10.86
C SER A 169 7.58 -1.79 10.05
N GLY A 170 6.25 -1.77 10.11
CA GLY A 170 5.38 -2.66 9.34
C GLY A 170 3.92 -2.50 9.72
N GLY A 171 3.10 -3.44 9.27
CA GLY A 171 1.69 -3.48 9.65
C GLY A 171 1.06 -4.85 9.48
N LYS A 172 0.02 -5.08 10.27
CA LYS A 172 -0.91 -6.22 10.16
C LYS A 172 -2.16 -5.77 9.42
N LEU A 173 -2.85 -6.72 8.80
CA LEU A 173 -4.12 -6.48 8.14
C LEU A 173 -5.25 -7.13 8.92
N TRP A 174 -6.33 -6.38 9.06
CA TRP A 174 -7.62 -6.87 9.52
C TRP A 174 -8.60 -6.81 8.37
N THR A 175 -9.46 -7.82 8.24
CA THR A 175 -10.61 -7.81 7.33
C THR A 175 -11.89 -8.11 8.10
N VAL A 176 -13.01 -7.56 7.65
CA VAL A 176 -14.36 -7.84 8.15
C VAL A 176 -15.32 -7.91 6.98
N GLU A 177 -16.35 -8.73 7.13
CA GLU A 177 -17.40 -8.93 6.13
C GLU A 177 -18.78 -8.60 6.70
N TYR A 178 -19.69 -8.13 5.85
CA TYR A 178 -21.06 -7.74 6.18
C TYR A 178 -22.10 -8.40 5.29
N GLN A 179 -21.72 -8.85 4.10
CA GLN A 179 -22.57 -9.56 3.15
C GLN A 179 -21.74 -10.59 2.41
N PRO A 180 -22.29 -11.79 2.15
CA PRO A 180 -21.58 -12.83 1.41
C PRO A 180 -21.23 -12.39 -0.01
N LEU A 181 -20.07 -12.84 -0.46
CA LEU A 181 -19.51 -12.62 -1.78
C LEU A 181 -19.97 -13.72 -2.72
N LYS A 182 -20.02 -13.38 -4.00
CA LYS A 182 -20.37 -14.36 -5.02
C LYS A 182 -19.14 -15.14 -5.47
N HIS A 183 -19.09 -16.41 -5.12
CA HIS A 183 -18.04 -17.33 -5.57
C HIS A 183 -18.33 -17.94 -6.96
N PRO A 184 -17.36 -17.96 -7.88
CA PRO A 184 -17.56 -18.50 -9.23
C PRO A 184 -17.63 -20.04 -9.29
N ASP A 185 -16.93 -20.77 -8.41
CA ASP A 185 -16.93 -22.24 -8.39
C ASP A 185 -17.80 -22.82 -7.27
N GLY A 186 -19.12 -22.88 -7.49
CA GLY A 186 -20.06 -23.50 -6.54
C GLY A 186 -19.92 -25.02 -6.35
N SER A 187 -18.82 -25.64 -6.81
CA SER A 187 -18.45 -27.02 -6.47
C SER A 187 -17.31 -27.12 -5.47
N ASN A 188 -16.63 -26.01 -5.19
CA ASN A 188 -15.57 -25.91 -4.21
C ASN A 188 -16.10 -25.13 -3.00
N PRO A 189 -16.29 -25.77 -1.83
CA PRO A 189 -16.75 -25.06 -0.64
C PRO A 189 -15.69 -24.12 -0.05
N ASP A 190 -14.43 -24.23 -0.48
CA ASP A 190 -13.31 -23.36 -0.11
C ASP A 190 -12.84 -22.60 -1.38
N ASP A 191 -13.77 -21.97 -2.12
CA ASP A 191 -13.42 -21.20 -3.32
C ASP A 191 -12.86 -19.83 -2.93
N ALA A 192 -11.64 -19.52 -3.37
CA ALA A 192 -10.91 -18.34 -2.91
C ALA A 192 -11.10 -17.12 -3.83
N LEU A 193 -11.45 -15.99 -3.24
CA LEU A 193 -11.46 -14.67 -3.88
C LEU A 193 -10.41 -13.75 -3.27
N SER A 194 -9.83 -12.86 -4.05
CA SER A 194 -8.86 -11.87 -3.55
C SER A 194 -8.95 -10.54 -4.29
N LEU A 195 -8.24 -9.54 -3.77
CA LEU A 195 -8.14 -8.20 -4.35
C LEU A 195 -6.86 -8.02 -5.18
N LEU A 196 -6.37 -9.11 -5.78
CA LEU A 196 -5.14 -9.14 -6.57
C LEU A 196 -5.06 -7.98 -7.57
N ASP A 197 -3.95 -7.25 -7.54
CA ASP A 197 -3.65 -6.10 -8.40
C ASP A 197 -4.61 -4.91 -8.23
N LYS A 198 -5.45 -4.90 -7.19
CA LYS A 198 -6.41 -3.81 -6.90
C LYS A 198 -5.99 -2.92 -5.73
N VAL A 199 -5.39 -3.52 -4.71
CA VAL A 199 -5.10 -2.85 -3.43
C VAL A 199 -3.61 -2.89 -3.15
N PHE A 200 -3.08 -1.72 -2.80
CA PHE A 200 -1.68 -1.51 -2.47
C PHE A 200 -1.55 -0.86 -1.10
N ILE A 201 -0.46 -1.11 -0.40
CA ILE A 201 -0.01 -0.31 0.74
C ILE A 201 0.85 0.83 0.18
N GLY A 202 0.47 2.07 0.47
CA GLY A 202 1.30 3.25 0.26
C GLY A 202 1.94 3.68 1.57
N ALA A 203 3.16 4.23 1.51
CA ALA A 203 3.84 4.82 2.66
C ALA A 203 4.54 6.12 2.26
N SER A 204 4.56 7.07 3.20
CA SER A 204 5.26 8.36 3.05
C SER A 204 6.23 8.54 4.21
N GLN A 205 7.42 9.06 3.94
CA GLN A 205 8.45 9.31 4.96
C GLN A 205 9.10 10.68 4.82
N ASP A 206 9.57 11.21 5.94
CA ASP A 206 10.45 12.38 5.98
C ASP A 206 11.90 11.92 5.99
N LEU A 207 12.71 12.44 5.05
CA LEU A 207 14.16 12.27 5.05
C LEU A 207 14.83 13.52 5.63
N ALA A 208 15.53 13.33 6.75
CA ALA A 208 16.36 14.35 7.38
C ALA A 208 17.82 14.21 6.94
N PHE A 209 18.40 15.29 6.41
CA PHE A 209 19.78 15.32 5.94
C PHE A 209 20.71 15.91 6.99
N SER A 210 21.95 15.40 7.05
CA SER A 210 22.96 15.81 8.03
C SER A 210 24.03 16.69 7.37
N LEU A 211 24.27 17.85 7.97
CA LEU A 211 25.36 18.76 7.62
C LEU A 211 26.54 18.69 8.60
N THR A 212 26.57 17.66 9.44
CA THR A 212 27.65 17.45 10.38
C THR A 212 28.98 17.34 9.62
N ASN A 213 29.95 18.20 9.96
CA ASN A 213 31.24 18.35 9.28
C ASN A 213 31.21 18.91 7.85
N ALA A 214 30.12 19.54 7.40
CA ALA A 214 30.10 20.24 6.11
C ALA A 214 31.20 21.33 6.07
N PRO A 215 31.96 21.49 4.97
CA PRO A 215 33.05 22.46 4.90
C PRO A 215 32.54 23.90 5.06
N SER A 216 33.15 24.64 6.00
CA SER A 216 32.78 26.03 6.29
C SER A 216 33.49 27.01 5.34
N GLY A 217 32.75 27.97 4.81
CA GLY A 217 33.29 28.95 3.86
C GLY A 217 32.42 29.04 2.61
N GLN A 218 32.96 29.69 1.58
CA GLN A 218 32.35 29.78 0.26
C GLN A 218 32.76 28.55 -0.53
N ASN A 219 31.80 27.69 -0.87
CA ASN A 219 32.00 26.49 -1.68
C ASN A 219 31.31 26.65 -3.03
N LEU A 220 31.75 25.91 -4.05
CA LEU A 220 30.98 25.78 -5.29
C LEU A 220 29.68 25.01 -5.05
N PHE A 221 29.82 23.87 -4.35
CA PHE A 221 28.70 23.01 -3.98
C PHE A 221 28.85 22.44 -2.58
N LEU A 222 27.75 21.91 -2.06
CA LEU A 222 27.76 21.01 -0.91
C LEU A 222 26.94 19.78 -1.27
N MET A 223 27.55 18.61 -1.22
CA MET A 223 26.86 17.34 -1.38
C MET A 223 26.75 16.67 -0.01
N PHE A 224 25.53 16.43 0.48
CA PHE A 224 25.29 15.93 1.83
C PHE A 224 24.09 14.97 1.89
N THR A 225 24.19 13.96 2.76
CA THR A 225 23.23 12.85 2.84
C THR A 225 22.68 12.69 4.26
N THR A 226 21.90 11.63 4.49
CA THR A 226 21.35 11.25 5.78
C THR A 226 22.46 10.85 6.78
N ALA A 227 22.13 10.74 8.06
CA ALA A 227 23.09 10.29 9.06
C ALA A 227 23.30 8.77 8.98
N ASN A 228 24.55 8.33 8.83
CA ASN A 228 24.94 6.92 8.65
C ASN A 228 24.32 6.29 7.38
N PRO A 229 24.65 6.82 6.19
CA PRO A 229 24.11 6.29 4.94
C PRO A 229 24.55 4.84 4.70
N THR A 230 23.72 4.11 3.95
CA THR A 230 24.03 2.85 3.30
C THR A 230 25.01 3.11 2.17
N VAL A 231 26.11 2.35 2.17
CA VAL A 231 27.18 2.47 1.19
C VAL A 231 27.44 1.12 0.55
N VAL A 232 27.53 1.14 -0.77
CA VAL A 232 27.85 -0.03 -1.61
C VAL A 232 29.16 0.23 -2.35
N ASP A 233 29.91 -0.84 -2.61
CA ASP A 233 31.06 -0.79 -3.51
C ASP A 233 30.56 -0.96 -4.95
N ASP A 234 30.60 0.13 -5.73
CA ASP A 234 30.33 0.12 -7.16
C ASP A 234 31.66 0.22 -7.92
N ASN A 235 32.17 -0.94 -8.35
CA ASN A 235 33.41 -1.06 -9.12
C ASN A 235 34.64 -0.36 -8.50
N GLY A 236 34.76 -0.40 -7.17
CA GLY A 236 35.87 0.23 -6.43
C GLY A 236 35.60 1.67 -5.99
N THR A 237 34.40 2.20 -6.25
CA THR A 237 33.93 3.49 -5.72
C THR A 237 32.86 3.24 -4.67
N SER A 238 33.08 3.73 -3.46
CA SER A 238 32.06 3.73 -2.40
C SER A 238 30.94 4.70 -2.76
N ARG A 239 29.74 4.17 -3.05
CA ARG A 239 28.56 4.98 -3.39
C ARG A 239 27.49 4.90 -2.31
N ILE A 240 26.93 6.05 -1.97
CA ILE A 240 25.79 6.19 -1.07
C ILE A 240 24.52 5.93 -1.86
N THR A 241 23.75 4.91 -1.47
CA THR A 241 22.49 4.56 -2.15
C THR A 241 21.31 5.37 -1.64
N ASP A 242 21.38 5.88 -0.41
CA ASP A 242 20.36 6.77 0.14
C ASP A 242 20.29 8.10 -0.62
N PRO A 243 19.14 8.79 -0.56
CA PRO A 243 19.02 10.13 -1.11
C PRO A 243 20.10 11.07 -0.57
N THR A 244 20.61 11.90 -1.46
CA THR A 244 21.65 12.88 -1.22
C THR A 244 21.22 14.20 -1.84
N ILE A 245 21.52 15.30 -1.16
CA ILE A 245 21.23 16.64 -1.64
C ILE A 245 22.53 17.29 -2.10
N ILE A 246 22.51 17.86 -3.30
CA ILE A 246 23.55 18.75 -3.80
C ILE A 246 22.99 20.17 -3.74
N ALA A 247 23.64 21.05 -2.98
CA ALA A 247 23.26 22.43 -2.87
C ALA A 247 24.31 23.35 -3.51
N THR A 248 23.88 24.29 -4.34
CA THR A 248 24.72 25.30 -5.02
C THR A 248 24.11 26.68 -4.88
N GLY A 249 24.90 27.73 -5.13
CA GLY A 249 24.35 29.07 -5.33
C GLY A 249 23.35 29.11 -6.50
N LYS A 250 22.60 30.20 -6.64
CA LYS A 250 21.67 30.37 -7.76
C LYS A 250 22.41 30.33 -9.08
N ASP A 251 23.42 31.16 -9.32
CA ASP A 251 24.17 31.17 -10.58
C ASP A 251 25.66 30.88 -10.33
N PRO A 252 26.03 29.61 -10.01
CA PRO A 252 27.40 29.26 -9.68
C PRO A 252 28.31 29.37 -10.89
N ALA A 253 29.61 29.55 -10.65
CA ALA A 253 30.59 29.57 -11.72
C ALA A 253 30.76 28.17 -12.31
N ASP A 254 30.75 28.04 -13.64
CA ASP A 254 31.19 26.83 -14.36
C ASP A 254 32.71 26.70 -14.18
N GLU A 255 33.13 26.07 -13.08
CA GLU A 255 34.53 25.93 -12.71
C GLU A 255 35.29 25.08 -13.73
N SER A 256 34.60 24.08 -14.33
CA SER A 256 35.16 23.23 -15.38
C SER A 256 35.60 24.01 -16.64
N SER A 257 34.99 25.17 -16.91
CA SER A 257 35.42 26.10 -17.96
C SER A 257 36.71 26.89 -17.65
N GLY A 258 37.24 26.76 -16.43
CA GLY A 258 38.47 27.39 -15.95
C GLY A 258 38.29 28.76 -15.29
N VAL A 259 37.08 29.09 -14.84
CA VAL A 259 36.81 30.29 -14.03
C VAL A 259 36.85 29.97 -12.53
N ASN A 260 37.12 30.97 -11.69
CA ASN A 260 37.11 30.77 -10.24
C ASN A 260 35.67 30.77 -9.71
N ILE A 261 35.40 29.98 -8.67
CA ILE A 261 34.08 29.87 -8.04
C ILE A 261 33.49 31.23 -7.60
N ASN A 262 34.35 32.19 -7.24
CA ASN A 262 33.96 33.54 -6.81
C ASN A 262 33.50 34.47 -7.94
N THR A 263 33.46 33.98 -9.18
CA THR A 263 32.90 34.70 -10.33
C THR A 263 31.41 34.45 -10.51
N GLY A 264 30.86 33.44 -9.85
CA GLY A 264 29.43 33.16 -9.73
C GLY A 264 29.02 33.07 -8.25
N ASP A 265 27.79 32.60 -8.03
CA ASP A 265 27.22 32.43 -6.70
C ASP A 265 27.82 31.23 -5.98
N THR A 266 28.20 31.44 -4.73
CA THR A 266 28.75 30.37 -3.87
C THR A 266 27.74 29.95 -2.83
N ILE A 267 27.84 28.72 -2.35
CA ILE A 267 27.09 28.26 -1.18
C ILE A 267 27.95 28.35 0.08
N ASN A 268 27.36 28.90 1.14
CA ASN A 268 28.01 29.07 2.43
C ASN A 268 27.36 28.20 3.49
N THR A 269 28.18 27.55 4.32
CA THR A 269 27.72 27.03 5.61
C THR A 269 28.47 27.63 6.77
N SER A 270 27.75 27.81 7.89
CA SER A 270 28.34 28.20 9.17
C SER A 270 28.10 27.11 10.21
N GLN A 271 29.18 26.65 10.87
CA GLN A 271 29.12 25.67 11.96
C GLN A 271 29.06 26.33 13.36
N ALA A 272 28.92 27.66 13.43
CA ALA A 272 29.08 28.41 14.67
C ALA A 272 27.80 28.36 15.54
N GLY A 273 27.67 27.31 16.37
CA GLY A 273 26.87 27.33 17.59
C GLY A 273 25.37 26.97 17.49
N GLY A 274 24.91 26.42 16.36
CA GLY A 274 23.52 25.96 16.15
C GLY A 274 23.43 24.87 15.06
N PRO A 275 22.21 24.43 14.67
CA PRO A 275 22.05 23.59 13.48
C PRO A 275 22.64 24.32 12.26
N ALA A 276 23.35 23.61 11.40
CA ALA A 276 24.01 24.21 10.25
C ALA A 276 22.99 24.93 9.37
N THR A 277 23.30 26.18 9.04
CA THR A 277 22.51 27.01 8.12
C THR A 277 23.19 27.12 6.78
N PHE A 278 22.39 27.31 5.75
CA PHE A 278 22.82 27.68 4.42
C PHE A 278 22.57 29.17 4.20
N GLY A 279 23.57 29.81 3.63
CA GLY A 279 23.41 31.08 2.93
C GLY A 279 24.20 31.06 1.64
N THR A 280 24.32 32.20 0.98
CA THR A 280 25.06 32.34 -0.29
C THR A 280 26.00 33.53 -0.20
N ASN A 281 27.00 33.61 -1.09
CA ASN A 281 27.90 34.75 -1.27
C ASN A 281 28.42 35.40 0.03
N ASN A 282 27.76 36.45 0.51
CA ASN A 282 28.11 37.18 1.73
C ASN A 282 27.41 36.67 3.01
N GLN A 283 27.21 35.35 3.10
CA GLN A 283 26.68 34.57 4.24
C GLN A 283 25.16 34.48 4.40
N MET A 284 24.35 35.42 3.91
CA MET A 284 22.88 35.33 3.88
C MET A 284 22.36 35.38 2.44
N ILE A 285 21.14 34.91 2.19
CA ILE A 285 20.46 35.04 0.90
C ILE A 285 19.89 36.46 0.79
N THR A 286 20.60 37.32 0.04
CA THR A 286 20.20 38.71 -0.22
C THR A 286 19.30 38.80 -1.45
N GLU A 287 18.76 39.99 -1.75
CA GLU A 287 17.77 40.18 -2.82
C GLU A 287 18.23 39.62 -4.18
N GLN A 288 17.41 38.78 -4.80
CA GLN A 288 17.64 38.07 -6.06
C GLN A 288 18.72 36.97 -6.04
N GLU A 289 19.37 36.74 -4.90
CA GLU A 289 20.20 35.56 -4.67
C GLU A 289 19.34 34.36 -4.25
N GLY A 290 19.91 33.16 -4.34
CA GLY A 290 19.22 31.93 -3.96
C GLY A 290 20.13 30.73 -3.88
N ILE A 291 19.52 29.60 -3.54
CA ILE A 291 20.19 28.31 -3.42
C ILE A 291 19.40 27.30 -4.23
N ARG A 292 20.09 26.55 -5.10
CA ARG A 292 19.53 25.38 -5.77
C ARG A 292 19.83 24.14 -4.93
N PHE A 293 18.82 23.30 -4.74
CA PHE A 293 18.94 21.98 -4.14
C PHE A 293 18.55 20.94 -5.18
N THR A 294 19.47 20.04 -5.51
CA THR A 294 19.26 18.90 -6.42
C THR A 294 19.26 17.61 -5.62
N PHE A 295 18.35 16.70 -5.91
CA PHE A 295 18.19 15.45 -5.18
C PHE A 295 18.68 14.29 -6.03
N VAL A 296 19.57 13.46 -5.47
CA VAL A 296 20.27 12.41 -6.21
C VAL A 296 20.42 11.14 -5.36
N THR A 297 20.77 10.03 -6.00
CA THR A 297 21.26 8.80 -5.36
C THR A 297 22.57 8.35 -6.03
N GLY A 298 23.28 7.43 -5.37
CA GLY A 298 24.56 6.92 -5.85
C GLY A 298 25.72 7.92 -5.70
N ALA A 299 25.63 8.86 -4.76
CA ALA A 299 26.66 9.88 -4.53
C ALA A 299 28.00 9.24 -4.09
N ARG A 300 29.14 9.73 -4.59
CA ARG A 300 30.46 9.25 -4.17
C ARG A 300 30.73 9.65 -2.72
N GLN A 301 30.97 8.64 -1.87
CA GLN A 301 31.06 8.83 -0.41
C GLN A 301 32.20 9.78 0.02
N ASP A 302 33.35 9.72 -0.65
CA ASP A 302 34.53 10.49 -0.24
C ASP A 302 34.34 12.00 -0.43
N VAL A 303 33.50 12.41 -1.38
CA VAL A 303 33.17 13.82 -1.68
C VAL A 303 31.73 14.18 -1.28
N THR A 304 31.19 13.46 -0.30
CA THR A 304 29.89 13.75 0.31
C THR A 304 30.09 13.99 1.80
N VAL A 305 29.44 15.03 2.36
CA VAL A 305 29.41 15.29 3.80
C VAL A 305 28.95 14.02 4.54
N PRO A 306 29.70 13.55 5.55
CA PRO A 306 30.70 14.28 6.35
C PRO A 306 32.16 14.21 5.87
N ASN A 307 32.45 13.57 4.73
CA ASN A 307 33.83 13.38 4.24
C ASN A 307 34.30 14.51 3.31
N LEU A 308 33.36 15.23 2.69
CA LEU A 308 33.65 16.35 1.79
C LEU A 308 34.48 17.44 2.49
N ASP A 309 35.62 17.79 1.91
CA ASP A 309 36.41 18.95 2.30
C ASP A 309 36.19 20.18 1.39
N GLN A 310 36.72 21.33 1.81
CA GLN A 310 36.53 22.59 1.09
C GLN A 310 37.17 22.60 -0.31
N ASN A 311 38.34 21.97 -0.51
CA ASN A 311 38.96 21.97 -1.84
C ASN A 311 38.18 21.06 -2.79
N GLU A 312 37.68 19.94 -2.27
CA GLU A 312 36.82 19.03 -3.03
C GLU A 312 35.50 19.70 -3.41
N ALA A 313 34.94 20.50 -2.49
CA ALA A 313 33.70 21.26 -2.66
C ALA A 313 33.82 22.47 -3.61
N ASP A 314 35.04 22.80 -4.04
CA ASP A 314 35.34 23.88 -4.98
C ASP A 314 35.57 23.36 -6.42
N GLU A 315 35.60 22.04 -6.62
CA GLU A 315 35.90 21.38 -7.89
C GLU A 315 34.63 20.72 -8.47
N GLU A 316 34.16 21.20 -9.63
CA GLU A 316 32.87 20.77 -10.20
C GLU A 316 32.84 19.27 -10.53
N SER A 317 33.97 18.70 -10.95
CA SER A 317 34.11 17.27 -11.23
C SER A 317 33.84 16.35 -10.02
N ASN A 318 33.80 16.89 -8.80
CA ASN A 318 33.46 16.16 -7.58
C ASN A 318 31.96 16.08 -7.29
N ILE A 319 31.11 16.69 -8.11
CA ILE A 319 29.66 16.49 -8.07
C ILE A 319 29.32 15.13 -8.70
N ASP A 320 29.71 14.04 -8.03
CA ASP A 320 29.70 12.67 -8.55
C ASP A 320 28.55 11.85 -7.95
N TYR A 321 27.55 11.53 -8.79
CA TYR A 321 26.36 10.74 -8.48
C TYR A 321 25.91 9.94 -9.71
N THR A 322 25.01 8.97 -9.55
CA THR A 322 24.62 8.06 -10.66
C THR A 322 23.16 8.13 -11.06
N ALA A 323 22.28 8.68 -10.21
CA ALA A 323 20.86 8.78 -10.52
C ALA A 323 20.21 9.99 -9.83
N MET A 324 19.10 10.48 -10.40
CA MET A 324 18.26 11.51 -9.78
C MET A 324 17.35 10.87 -8.73
N PHE A 325 17.02 11.64 -7.69
CA PHE A 325 15.98 11.30 -6.74
C PHE A 325 14.78 12.22 -6.96
N ASN A 326 13.60 11.64 -7.10
CA ASN A 326 12.37 12.37 -7.38
C ASN A 326 11.56 12.55 -6.09
N ALA A 327 11.03 13.75 -5.85
CA ALA A 327 10.13 14.05 -4.75
C ALA A 327 8.96 14.91 -5.25
N ARG A 328 7.84 14.94 -4.50
CA ARG A 328 6.70 15.83 -4.78
C ARG A 328 6.57 16.96 -3.77
N THR A 329 7.13 16.77 -2.58
CA THR A 329 7.08 17.75 -1.50
C THR A 329 8.44 17.87 -0.86
N ALA A 330 8.82 19.10 -0.53
CA ALA A 330 9.96 19.35 0.35
C ALA A 330 9.63 20.52 1.28
N ARG A 331 10.38 20.61 2.36
CA ARG A 331 10.30 21.72 3.30
C ARG A 331 11.67 22.18 3.74
N PHE A 332 11.73 23.44 4.15
CA PHE A 332 12.93 24.06 4.69
C PHE A 332 12.56 25.04 5.79
N ASP A 333 13.49 25.26 6.70
CA ASP A 333 13.36 26.22 7.78
C ASP A 333 13.98 27.55 7.38
N VAL A 334 13.31 28.65 7.73
CA VAL A 334 13.91 29.98 7.73
C VAL A 334 14.50 30.22 9.10
N VAL A 335 15.84 30.12 9.20
CA VAL A 335 16.54 29.98 10.49
C VAL A 335 16.95 31.32 11.06
N GLN A 336 17.40 32.24 10.21
CA GLN A 336 17.83 33.58 10.60
C GLN A 336 17.34 34.61 9.61
N LEU A 337 17.13 35.84 10.09
CA LEU A 337 16.65 36.95 9.30
C LEU A 337 17.07 38.27 9.96
N GLN A 338 17.26 39.33 9.16
CA GLN A 338 17.57 40.67 9.67
C GLN A 338 16.49 41.16 10.67
N SER A 339 16.87 41.36 11.94
CA SER A 339 15.92 41.64 13.03
C SER A 339 14.92 42.77 12.73
N GLY A 340 13.64 42.50 12.98
CA GLY A 340 12.55 43.48 12.82
C GLY A 340 12.03 43.64 11.39
N LYS A 341 12.44 42.76 10.48
CA LYS A 341 11.97 42.70 9.09
C LYS A 341 11.24 41.38 8.79
N SER A 342 10.66 41.29 7.60
CA SER A 342 10.17 40.06 6.96
C SER A 342 10.84 39.89 5.58
N ALA A 343 10.93 38.65 5.10
CA ALA A 343 11.49 38.31 3.80
C ALA A 343 10.39 38.05 2.76
N VAL A 344 10.82 38.09 1.49
CA VAL A 344 10.08 37.57 0.34
C VAL A 344 10.81 36.33 -0.13
N VAL A 345 10.16 35.17 -0.07
CA VAL A 345 10.74 33.90 -0.50
C VAL A 345 10.09 33.50 -1.82
N GLU A 346 10.89 33.15 -2.80
CA GLU A 346 10.42 32.62 -4.08
C GLU A 346 10.91 31.17 -4.25
N ILE A 347 10.04 30.30 -4.75
CA ILE A 347 10.29 28.86 -4.91
C ILE A 347 9.95 28.44 -6.33
N SER A 348 10.95 27.92 -7.04
CA SER A 348 10.82 27.33 -8.38
C SER A 348 11.28 25.88 -8.36
N ALA A 349 10.49 24.94 -8.89
CA ALA A 349 10.87 23.52 -8.96
C ALA A 349 11.11 23.07 -10.40
N PHE A 350 11.99 22.08 -10.56
CA PHE A 350 12.47 21.58 -11.85
C PHE A 350 12.68 20.07 -11.84
N SER A 351 12.61 19.48 -13.03
CA SER A 351 13.08 18.13 -13.30
C SER A 351 14.20 18.18 -14.34
N THR A 352 15.29 17.46 -14.09
CA THR A 352 16.41 17.28 -15.02
C THR A 352 16.81 15.80 -15.15
N GLU A 353 17.59 15.51 -16.20
CA GLU A 353 18.28 14.23 -16.39
C GLU A 353 19.54 14.13 -15.50
N VAL A 354 20.27 13.02 -15.57
CA VAL A 354 21.51 12.83 -14.79
C VAL A 354 22.67 13.55 -15.48
N GLU A 355 23.23 14.55 -14.79
CA GLU A 355 24.31 15.41 -15.28
C GLU A 355 25.35 15.56 -14.18
N ALA A 356 26.30 14.61 -14.08
CA ALA A 356 27.29 14.57 -13.02
C ALA A 356 28.63 15.20 -13.43
N GLY A 357 29.42 15.61 -12.45
CA GLY A 357 30.72 16.25 -12.64
C GLY A 357 30.60 17.56 -13.43
N ASP A 358 31.49 17.75 -14.40
CA ASP A 358 31.62 18.96 -15.24
C ASP A 358 30.35 19.33 -16.05
N ASP A 359 29.38 18.41 -16.14
CA ASP A 359 28.11 18.66 -16.81
C ASP A 359 27.05 19.29 -15.86
N PHE A 360 27.24 19.24 -14.54
CA PHE A 360 26.20 19.57 -13.56
C PHE A 360 25.73 21.03 -13.61
N ILE A 361 26.65 22.00 -13.67
CA ILE A 361 26.26 23.42 -13.72
C ILE A 361 25.76 23.79 -15.13
N ASN A 362 26.36 23.18 -16.15
CA ASN A 362 25.99 23.38 -17.55
C ASN A 362 24.54 22.94 -17.84
N GLY A 363 24.08 21.89 -17.16
CA GLY A 363 22.72 21.34 -17.24
C GLY A 363 21.61 22.22 -16.69
N TYR A 364 21.92 23.35 -16.04
CA TYR A 364 20.88 24.26 -15.55
C TYR A 364 20.08 24.91 -16.68
N ALA A 365 20.60 24.92 -17.90
CA ALA A 365 19.98 25.60 -19.04
C ALA A 365 18.81 24.83 -19.67
N ASP A 366 18.73 23.52 -19.45
CA ASP A 366 17.74 22.60 -20.02
C ASP A 366 16.81 21.92 -19.00
N ASP A 367 16.90 22.34 -17.74
CA ASP A 367 15.93 22.03 -16.68
C ASP A 367 14.47 22.28 -17.12
N THR A 368 13.60 21.29 -16.89
CA THR A 368 12.17 21.40 -17.18
C THR A 368 11.42 21.93 -15.94
N PRO A 369 10.71 23.07 -16.02
CA PRO A 369 9.94 23.59 -14.89
C PRO A 369 8.81 22.66 -14.45
N VAL A 370 8.65 22.51 -13.13
CA VAL A 370 7.55 21.78 -12.49
C VAL A 370 6.77 22.75 -11.60
N ALA A 371 5.47 22.89 -11.85
CA ALA A 371 4.66 23.88 -11.13
C ALA A 371 4.49 23.54 -9.65
N ILE A 372 4.71 24.53 -8.77
CA ILE A 372 4.25 24.50 -7.37
C ILE A 372 2.73 24.67 -7.35
N THR A 373 2.04 23.81 -6.63
CA THR A 373 0.57 23.78 -6.53
C THR A 373 0.05 24.10 -5.14
N GLN A 374 0.90 23.92 -4.11
CA GLN A 374 0.55 24.22 -2.74
C GLN A 374 1.77 24.72 -1.98
N VAL A 375 1.55 25.65 -1.06
CA VAL A 375 2.51 26.08 -0.05
C VAL A 375 1.83 26.16 1.31
N LEU A 376 2.50 25.64 2.33
CA LEU A 376 2.15 25.77 3.74
C LEU A 376 3.26 26.52 4.46
N VAL A 377 2.88 27.47 5.33
CA VAL A 377 3.80 28.10 6.28
C VAL A 377 3.44 27.60 7.67
N ILE A 378 4.43 27.07 8.37
CA ILE A 378 4.30 26.42 9.67
C ILE A 378 5.13 27.18 10.70
N ASP A 379 4.56 27.45 11.87
CA ASP A 379 5.35 27.96 13.00
C ASP A 379 6.15 26.80 13.60
N LYS A 380 7.47 26.81 13.43
CA LYS A 380 8.36 25.71 13.84
C LYS A 380 8.33 25.44 15.34
N SER A 381 8.03 26.45 16.17
CA SER A 381 8.01 26.29 17.63
C SER A 381 6.76 25.56 18.13
N THR A 382 5.65 25.68 17.38
CA THR A 382 4.36 25.09 17.73
C THR A 382 3.97 23.90 16.86
N GLY A 383 4.55 23.77 15.67
CA GLY A 383 4.18 22.77 14.65
C GLY A 383 2.84 23.06 13.96
N LEU A 384 2.24 24.24 14.19
CA LEU A 384 0.95 24.59 13.61
C LEU A 384 1.13 25.23 12.22
N VAL A 385 0.29 24.82 11.26
CA VAL A 385 0.09 25.56 10.01
C VAL A 385 -0.49 26.93 10.36
N ILE A 386 0.19 28.00 9.91
CA ILE A 386 -0.20 29.39 10.14
C ILE A 386 -0.62 30.11 8.86
N GLU A 387 -0.31 29.55 7.70
CA GLU A 387 -0.82 29.98 6.39
C GLU A 387 -0.87 28.76 5.47
N ASN A 388 -1.95 28.62 4.70
CA ASN A 388 -2.08 27.60 3.67
C ASN A 388 -2.64 28.23 2.40
N SER A 389 -1.94 27.99 1.30
CA SER A 389 -2.30 28.51 -0.03
C SER A 389 -3.71 28.15 -0.53
N ASP A 390 -4.37 27.12 0.03
CA ASP A 390 -5.76 26.76 -0.26
C ASP A 390 -6.81 27.65 0.46
N GLY A 391 -6.36 28.54 1.36
CA GLY A 391 -7.19 29.45 2.15
C GLY A 391 -7.85 28.82 3.39
N SER A 392 -7.54 27.57 3.73
CA SER A 392 -8.05 26.89 4.94
C SER A 392 -7.51 27.49 6.24
N VAL A 393 -6.30 28.05 6.19
CA VAL A 393 -5.65 28.81 7.25
C VAL A 393 -5.11 30.09 6.62
N ASP A 394 -5.52 31.25 7.13
CA ASP A 394 -5.19 32.56 6.56
C ASP A 394 -4.68 33.49 7.67
N ASN A 395 -3.44 33.95 7.53
CA ASN A 395 -2.79 34.91 8.38
C ASN A 395 -2.51 36.18 7.58
N ALA A 396 -3.20 37.27 7.94
CA ALA A 396 -3.13 38.55 7.25
C ALA A 396 -1.72 39.19 7.09
N ASN A 397 -0.68 38.66 7.75
CA ASN A 397 0.70 39.13 7.60
C ASN A 397 1.52 38.32 6.59
N ILE A 398 1.00 37.20 6.12
CA ILE A 398 1.64 36.31 5.15
C ILE A 398 0.77 36.34 3.90
N ALA A 399 1.38 36.38 2.73
CA ALA A 399 0.66 36.20 1.48
C ALA A 399 1.42 35.25 0.57
N ILE A 400 0.69 34.30 0.00
CA ILE A 400 1.19 33.32 -0.98
C ILE A 400 0.56 33.64 -2.33
N SER A 401 1.38 33.71 -3.37
CA SER A 401 0.91 33.84 -4.75
C SER A 401 1.65 32.87 -5.67
N PHE A 402 0.97 32.45 -6.73
CA PHE A 402 1.57 31.62 -7.79
C PHE A 402 1.54 32.37 -9.12
N ASP A 403 2.68 32.46 -9.80
CA ASP A 403 2.77 32.96 -11.17
C ASP A 403 3.65 32.03 -12.01
N GLY A 404 3.15 31.59 -13.17
CA GLY A 404 3.89 30.67 -14.04
C GLY A 404 4.30 29.33 -13.40
N GLY A 405 3.71 28.93 -12.27
CA GLY A 405 4.11 27.74 -11.51
C GLY A 405 5.17 28.00 -10.43
N VAL A 406 5.61 29.24 -10.26
CA VAL A 406 6.52 29.69 -9.19
C VAL A 406 5.71 30.20 -8.01
N ALA A 407 6.09 29.85 -6.79
CA ALA A 407 5.44 30.33 -5.58
C ALA A 407 6.21 31.49 -4.94
N THR A 408 5.53 32.59 -4.63
CA THR A 408 6.08 33.72 -3.87
C THR A 408 5.38 33.84 -2.53
N ILE A 409 6.14 33.84 -1.44
CA ILE A 409 5.67 34.00 -0.07
C ILE A 409 6.22 35.31 0.49
N THR A 410 5.34 36.22 0.87
CA THR A 410 5.70 37.48 1.54
C THR A 410 5.39 37.41 3.03
N GLY A 411 6.08 38.21 3.85
CA GLY A 411 5.84 38.25 5.29
C GLY A 411 6.54 37.14 6.08
N VAL A 412 7.51 36.47 5.46
CA VAL A 412 8.26 35.36 6.07
C VAL A 412 9.16 35.88 7.19
N THR A 413 9.17 35.20 8.35
CA THR A 413 10.03 35.55 9.49
C THR A 413 10.86 34.35 9.94
N ALA A 414 11.95 34.60 10.68
CA ALA A 414 12.76 33.53 11.25
C ALA A 414 11.94 32.69 12.24
N GLY A 415 12.11 31.36 12.17
CA GLY A 415 11.31 30.39 12.91
C GLY A 415 10.09 29.87 12.14
N TYR A 416 9.87 30.32 10.90
CA TYR A 416 8.93 29.67 10.00
C TYR A 416 9.57 28.49 9.29
N GLN A 417 8.77 27.46 9.05
CA GLN A 417 9.07 26.37 8.15
C GLN A 417 8.13 26.50 6.95
N ILE A 418 8.67 26.36 5.74
CA ILE A 418 7.92 26.45 4.50
C ILE A 418 7.94 25.07 3.86
N GLU A 419 6.75 24.52 3.62
CA GLU A 419 6.54 23.29 2.86
C GLU A 419 5.87 23.64 1.52
N TYR A 420 6.28 22.98 0.44
CA TYR A 420 5.69 23.16 -0.88
C TYR A 420 5.42 21.81 -1.55
N THR A 421 4.39 21.77 -2.39
CA THR A 421 4.00 20.57 -3.17
C THR A 421 3.94 20.91 -4.65
N THR A 422 4.49 20.05 -5.51
CA THR A 422 4.54 20.20 -6.97
C THR A 422 3.44 19.42 -7.70
N ALA A 423 3.18 19.79 -8.96
CA ALA A 423 2.20 19.12 -9.82
C ALA A 423 2.67 17.76 -10.37
N ALA A 424 3.98 17.58 -10.51
CA ALA A 424 4.68 16.38 -10.98
C ALA A 424 5.91 16.16 -10.09
N ASP A 425 6.56 14.99 -10.15
CA ASP A 425 7.80 14.81 -9.41
C ASP A 425 8.85 15.80 -9.90
N HIS A 426 9.62 16.34 -8.97
CA HIS A 426 10.74 17.21 -9.23
C HIS A 426 11.99 16.64 -8.54
N ASN A 427 13.14 16.97 -9.08
CA ASN A 427 14.43 16.53 -8.54
C ASN A 427 15.39 17.70 -8.31
N ARG A 428 14.90 18.93 -8.51
CA ARG A 428 15.62 20.16 -8.20
C ARG A 428 14.65 21.27 -7.79
N VAL A 429 15.07 22.10 -6.84
CA VAL A 429 14.35 23.31 -6.41
C VAL A 429 15.31 24.47 -6.26
N LEU A 430 14.88 25.66 -6.65
CA LEU A 430 15.54 26.93 -6.42
C LEU A 430 14.73 27.71 -5.38
N ILE A 431 15.38 28.09 -4.27
CA ILE A 431 14.81 28.92 -3.20
C ILE A 431 15.56 30.25 -3.20
N GLU A 432 14.83 31.35 -3.36
CA GLU A 432 15.38 32.67 -3.60
C GLU A 432 14.81 33.72 -2.66
N ASN A 433 15.54 34.81 -2.51
CA ASN A 433 14.96 36.05 -2.02
C ASN A 433 14.29 36.79 -3.19
N GLY A 434 12.97 36.68 -3.26
CA GLY A 434 12.15 37.29 -4.33
C GLY A 434 12.01 38.81 -4.23
N ALA A 435 12.67 39.48 -3.26
CA ALA A 435 12.63 40.93 -3.18
C ALA A 435 13.40 41.60 -4.33
N ALA A 436 12.91 42.77 -4.76
CA ALA A 436 13.61 43.58 -5.74
C ALA A 436 14.92 44.17 -5.17
N LEU A 437 15.99 44.24 -5.97
CA LEU A 437 17.29 44.82 -5.56
C LEU A 437 17.19 46.26 -5.03
N ASP A 438 16.18 47.01 -5.44
CA ASP A 438 15.95 48.38 -5.00
C ASP A 438 14.87 48.51 -3.92
N ALA A 439 14.38 47.39 -3.36
CA ALA A 439 13.40 47.37 -2.28
C ALA A 439 13.81 48.28 -1.11
N LYS A 440 12.79 48.85 -0.45
CA LYS A 440 12.95 49.81 0.65
C LYS A 440 11.92 49.50 1.70
N GLY A 441 12.37 49.29 2.93
CA GLY A 441 11.47 49.10 4.06
C GLY A 441 11.94 47.96 4.95
N ASN A 442 10.96 47.28 5.54
CA ASN A 442 11.18 46.19 6.47
C ASN A 442 10.60 44.86 5.93
N ASP A 443 10.27 44.80 4.66
CA ASP A 443 9.56 43.72 3.97
C ASP A 443 10.45 43.01 2.92
N HIS A 444 11.77 43.12 3.06
CA HIS A 444 12.77 42.56 2.14
C HIS A 444 14.04 42.09 2.88
N ALA A 445 13.88 41.35 3.97
CA ALA A 445 15.01 40.92 4.77
C ALA A 445 15.88 39.88 4.05
N ASP A 446 17.20 39.98 4.20
CA ASP A 446 18.11 38.85 3.97
C ASP A 446 17.82 37.76 5.01
N PHE A 447 18.00 36.50 4.60
CA PHE A 447 17.72 35.34 5.45
C PHE A 447 18.68 34.18 5.22
N ASP A 448 18.75 33.31 6.22
CA ASP A 448 19.39 31.99 6.13
C ASP A 448 18.32 30.91 6.15
N ILE A 449 18.56 29.84 5.41
CA ILE A 449 17.72 28.64 5.44
C ILE A 449 18.46 27.47 6.08
N GLY A 450 17.73 26.44 6.49
CA GLY A 450 18.29 25.23 7.07
C GLY A 450 17.23 24.14 7.19
N GLY A 451 17.57 23.02 7.83
CA GLY A 451 16.60 21.95 8.11
C GLY A 451 15.86 21.45 6.87
N PHE A 452 16.54 21.42 5.71
CA PHE A 452 15.95 20.95 4.48
C PHE A 452 15.60 19.47 4.63
N THR A 453 14.35 19.12 4.34
CA THR A 453 13.89 17.73 4.36
C THR A 453 13.05 17.46 3.12
N LEU A 454 13.24 16.29 2.53
CA LEU A 454 12.37 15.79 1.48
C LEU A 454 11.26 14.99 2.14
N ARG A 455 10.02 15.25 1.72
CA ARG A 455 8.89 14.39 2.06
C ARG A 455 8.64 13.51 0.84
N GLU A 456 8.87 12.22 1.01
CA GLU A 456 8.43 11.24 0.03
C GLU A 456 6.91 11.24 0.07
N VAL A 457 6.28 11.83 -0.95
CA VAL A 457 4.83 11.75 -1.11
C VAL A 457 4.54 10.47 -1.88
N SER A 458 4.02 9.47 -1.16
CA SER A 458 3.18 8.38 -1.65
C SER A 458 3.39 7.98 -3.12
N THR A 459 4.53 7.37 -3.46
CA THR A 459 4.64 6.52 -4.67
C THR A 459 5.29 5.18 -4.39
N ALA A 460 5.91 4.98 -3.21
CA ALA A 460 6.25 3.65 -2.76
C ALA A 460 4.96 2.90 -2.47
N THR A 461 4.56 2.05 -3.40
CA THR A 461 3.43 1.16 -3.26
C THR A 461 3.90 -0.28 -3.29
N ALA A 462 3.34 -1.14 -2.43
CA ALA A 462 3.47 -2.58 -2.54
C ALA A 462 2.09 -3.22 -2.70
N GLU A 463 1.94 -4.11 -3.69
CA GLU A 463 0.71 -4.88 -3.87
C GLU A 463 0.44 -5.70 -2.61
N ILE A 464 -0.81 -5.66 -2.13
CA ILE A 464 -1.24 -6.38 -0.94
C ILE A 464 -2.59 -7.07 -1.11
N GLY A 465 -3.36 -6.69 -2.13
CA GLY A 465 -4.69 -7.26 -2.37
C GLY A 465 -4.68 -8.77 -2.61
N SER A 466 -3.59 -9.33 -3.13
CA SER A 466 -3.37 -10.78 -3.25
C SER A 466 -3.25 -11.52 -1.92
N LYS A 467 -3.12 -10.78 -0.81
CA LYS A 467 -3.05 -11.29 0.56
C LYS A 467 -4.34 -11.11 1.33
N MET A 468 -5.31 -10.42 0.75
CA MET A 468 -6.65 -10.28 1.30
C MET A 468 -7.54 -11.30 0.62
N VAL A 469 -7.84 -12.38 1.32
CA VAL A 469 -8.54 -13.54 0.77
C VAL A 469 -9.88 -13.71 1.48
N PHE A 470 -10.90 -14.04 0.71
CA PHE A 470 -12.24 -14.39 1.16
C PHE A 470 -12.54 -15.79 0.62
N GLU A 471 -12.85 -16.74 1.49
CA GLU A 471 -13.19 -18.12 1.12
C GLU A 471 -14.70 -18.34 1.24
N ASP A 472 -15.24 -19.10 0.29
CA ASP A 472 -16.67 -19.44 0.21
C ASP A 472 -17.16 -20.20 1.44
N ASP A 473 -18.47 -20.25 1.63
CA ASP A 473 -19.10 -21.13 2.62
C ASP A 473 -19.96 -22.22 1.99
N GLY A 474 -19.44 -22.82 0.93
CA GLY A 474 -20.19 -23.71 0.08
C GLY A 474 -20.75 -24.97 0.80
N PRO A 475 -21.74 -25.63 0.18
CA PRO A 475 -22.50 -26.68 0.85
C PRO A 475 -21.67 -27.94 1.13
N ALA A 476 -21.54 -28.30 2.41
CA ALA A 476 -20.80 -29.48 2.85
C ALA A 476 -21.69 -30.68 3.22
N ALA A 477 -21.30 -31.90 2.83
CA ALA A 477 -22.01 -33.15 3.14
C ALA A 477 -21.45 -33.87 4.38
N ALA A 478 -21.52 -33.24 5.55
CA ALA A 478 -20.95 -33.75 6.81
C ALA A 478 -21.94 -34.49 7.72
N GLY A 479 -23.22 -34.57 7.33
CA GLY A 479 -24.27 -35.19 8.13
C GLY A 479 -24.31 -36.72 8.06
N THR A 480 -25.23 -37.33 8.83
CA THR A 480 -25.43 -38.79 8.82
C THR A 480 -26.35 -39.19 7.68
N ALA A 481 -25.96 -40.21 6.90
CA ALA A 481 -26.78 -40.75 5.84
C ALA A 481 -28.15 -41.21 6.35
N GLU A 482 -29.22 -40.77 5.68
CA GLU A 482 -30.59 -41.20 5.95
C GLU A 482 -30.82 -42.62 5.42
N ALA A 483 -31.55 -43.44 6.17
CA ALA A 483 -31.87 -44.82 5.77
C ALA A 483 -33.37 -45.12 5.91
N GLY A 484 -33.92 -45.83 4.93
CA GLY A 484 -35.29 -46.35 4.96
C GLY A 484 -35.30 -47.81 4.47
N THR A 485 -36.16 -48.64 5.06
CA THR A 485 -36.32 -50.04 4.68
C THR A 485 -37.71 -50.29 4.12
N VAL A 486 -37.76 -51.00 3.00
CA VAL A 486 -38.98 -51.59 2.44
C VAL A 486 -38.81 -53.10 2.33
N ASP A 487 -39.92 -53.82 2.26
CA ASP A 487 -39.98 -55.28 2.26
C ASP A 487 -40.98 -55.74 1.19
N GLU A 488 -40.52 -56.64 0.32
CA GLU A 488 -41.31 -57.20 -0.77
C GLU A 488 -42.49 -58.05 -0.29
N ASP A 489 -42.46 -58.57 0.94
CA ASP A 489 -43.54 -59.37 1.50
C ASP A 489 -44.85 -58.59 1.67
N GLY A 490 -44.75 -57.26 1.76
CA GLY A 490 -45.91 -56.37 1.78
C GLY A 490 -46.61 -56.22 0.42
N LEU A 491 -46.00 -56.68 -0.68
CA LEU A 491 -46.61 -56.66 -2.00
C LEU A 491 -47.69 -57.73 -2.14
N ALA A 492 -48.54 -57.58 -3.15
CA ALA A 492 -49.57 -58.56 -3.44
C ALA A 492 -48.96 -59.95 -3.74
N ASN A 493 -49.32 -60.95 -2.93
CA ASN A 493 -48.77 -62.31 -2.92
C ASN A 493 -47.36 -62.45 -2.32
N GLY A 494 -46.87 -61.44 -1.58
CA GLY A 494 -45.72 -61.59 -0.70
C GLY A 494 -45.97 -62.64 0.39
N ILE A 495 -44.91 -63.23 0.93
CA ILE A 495 -44.99 -64.34 1.90
C ILE A 495 -44.27 -63.91 3.16
N ALA A 496 -44.98 -63.22 4.04
CA ALA A 496 -44.46 -62.75 5.31
C ALA A 496 -43.66 -63.82 6.06
N GLY A 497 -42.42 -63.48 6.39
CA GLY A 497 -41.58 -64.23 7.31
C GLY A 497 -40.51 -65.07 6.62
N GLY A 498 -39.28 -64.87 7.07
CA GLY A 498 -38.07 -65.35 6.43
C GLY A 498 -36.84 -64.99 7.26
N VAL A 499 -35.67 -65.47 6.84
CA VAL A 499 -34.40 -65.10 7.48
C VAL A 499 -33.91 -63.81 6.82
N GLY A 500 -33.98 -62.70 7.55
CA GLY A 500 -33.50 -61.39 7.10
C GLY A 500 -34.58 -60.31 6.98
N ASP A 501 -35.86 -60.70 7.08
CA ASP A 501 -37.00 -59.79 6.93
C ASP A 501 -37.08 -58.76 8.04
N VAL A 502 -37.59 -57.58 7.69
CA VAL A 502 -37.77 -56.47 8.62
C VAL A 502 -39.23 -56.47 9.09
N PRO A 503 -39.50 -56.32 10.40
CA PRO A 503 -40.88 -56.30 10.90
C PRO A 503 -41.74 -55.22 10.23
N GLY A 504 -42.95 -55.60 9.80
CA GLY A 504 -43.98 -54.66 9.37
C GLY A 504 -44.28 -54.66 7.87
N GLU A 505 -43.49 -55.37 7.05
CA GLU A 505 -43.79 -55.61 5.63
C GLU A 505 -44.06 -54.30 4.86
N LEU A 506 -43.31 -53.24 5.17
CA LEU A 506 -43.54 -51.90 4.62
C LEU A 506 -43.16 -51.85 3.15
N THR A 507 -44.07 -51.40 2.27
CA THR A 507 -43.79 -51.25 0.83
C THR A 507 -43.34 -49.84 0.44
N THR A 508 -43.33 -48.91 1.41
CA THR A 508 -42.92 -47.51 1.22
C THR A 508 -42.13 -47.02 2.42
N ALA A 509 -41.06 -46.29 2.19
CA ALA A 509 -40.31 -45.53 3.19
C ALA A 509 -40.17 -44.07 2.72
N SER A 510 -40.14 -43.13 3.67
CA SER A 510 -39.95 -41.71 3.43
C SER A 510 -39.06 -41.12 4.51
N GLY A 511 -38.22 -40.16 4.16
CA GLY A 511 -37.30 -39.49 5.09
C GLY A 511 -36.94 -38.11 4.56
N SER A 512 -35.87 -37.51 5.06
CA SER A 512 -35.31 -36.31 4.46
C SER A 512 -33.79 -36.38 4.42
N VAL A 513 -33.21 -36.04 3.28
CA VAL A 513 -31.76 -35.93 3.09
C VAL A 513 -31.22 -34.57 3.53
N ALA A 514 -32.08 -33.62 3.90
CA ALA A 514 -31.65 -32.26 4.24
C ALA A 514 -30.66 -32.23 5.40
N GLY A 515 -30.79 -33.15 6.38
CA GLY A 515 -29.85 -33.27 7.50
C GLY A 515 -28.47 -33.84 7.15
N ILE A 516 -28.25 -34.28 5.90
CA ILE A 516 -26.94 -34.74 5.41
C ILE A 516 -26.04 -33.56 5.05
N PHE A 517 -26.64 -32.44 4.65
CA PHE A 517 -25.94 -31.31 4.04
C PHE A 517 -26.04 -30.07 4.93
N GLN A 518 -24.97 -29.28 5.00
CA GLN A 518 -24.97 -27.92 5.51
C GLN A 518 -25.10 -26.96 4.33
N SER A 519 -25.87 -25.90 4.47
CA SER A 519 -26.23 -25.02 3.34
C SER A 519 -25.21 -23.95 2.99
N GLY A 520 -24.28 -23.63 3.91
CA GLY A 520 -23.67 -22.31 3.94
C GLY A 520 -24.63 -21.23 4.45
N VAL A 521 -24.16 -19.98 4.46
CA VAL A 521 -24.84 -18.70 4.74
C VAL A 521 -25.42 -18.12 3.46
N ASP A 522 -24.96 -18.61 2.31
CA ASP A 522 -25.29 -18.21 0.95
C ASP A 522 -26.80 -18.22 0.60
N VAL A 523 -27.32 -19.34 0.07
CA VAL A 523 -28.74 -19.53 -0.27
C VAL A 523 -29.25 -20.89 0.22
N PRO A 524 -30.57 -21.07 0.41
CA PRO A 524 -31.11 -22.38 0.81
C PRO A 524 -30.78 -23.50 -0.18
N LEU A 525 -30.44 -24.68 0.35
CA LEU A 525 -30.14 -25.88 -0.45
C LEU A 525 -31.30 -26.30 -1.36
N SER A 526 -30.94 -26.81 -2.54
CA SER A 526 -31.83 -27.54 -3.44
C SER A 526 -31.21 -28.89 -3.79
N TYR A 527 -32.03 -29.94 -3.78
CA TYR A 527 -31.55 -31.32 -3.94
C TYR A 527 -31.99 -31.92 -5.29
N SER A 528 -31.16 -32.80 -5.87
CA SER A 528 -31.50 -33.54 -7.08
C SER A 528 -30.79 -34.90 -7.13
N LEU A 529 -31.30 -35.82 -7.95
CA LEU A 529 -30.67 -37.13 -8.16
C LEU A 529 -29.62 -37.04 -9.29
N SER A 530 -28.44 -37.60 -9.03
CA SER A 530 -27.44 -37.83 -10.08
C SER A 530 -27.99 -38.77 -11.15
N SER A 531 -27.77 -38.42 -12.43
CA SER A 531 -28.08 -39.32 -13.54
C SER A 531 -27.09 -40.48 -13.67
N ASP A 532 -25.93 -40.40 -13.00
CA ASP A 532 -24.97 -41.49 -12.95
C ASP A 532 -25.35 -42.49 -11.84
N THR A 533 -25.76 -43.69 -12.25
CA THR A 533 -26.16 -44.78 -11.35
C THR A 533 -25.06 -45.83 -11.14
N SER A 534 -23.82 -45.59 -11.59
CA SER A 534 -22.73 -46.57 -11.55
C SER A 534 -22.30 -46.95 -10.13
N GLY A 535 -22.57 -46.09 -9.14
CA GLY A 535 -22.33 -46.33 -7.72
C GLY A 535 -23.38 -47.20 -7.00
N LEU A 536 -24.49 -47.56 -7.67
CA LEU A 536 -25.56 -48.35 -7.04
C LEU A 536 -25.26 -49.86 -7.01
N PRO A 537 -25.76 -50.59 -5.99
CA PRO A 537 -25.51 -52.03 -5.86
C PRO A 537 -26.13 -52.83 -7.01
N ALA A 538 -25.45 -53.89 -7.44
CA ALA A 538 -25.98 -54.83 -8.41
C ALA A 538 -27.02 -55.76 -7.76
N LEU A 539 -28.30 -55.51 -8.04
CA LEU A 539 -29.43 -56.29 -7.53
C LEU A 539 -30.09 -57.10 -8.66
N SER A 540 -30.95 -58.05 -8.29
CA SER A 540 -31.77 -58.81 -9.24
C SER A 540 -33.16 -59.07 -8.70
N SER A 541 -34.16 -59.13 -9.57
CA SER A 541 -35.52 -59.57 -9.24
C SER A 541 -35.89 -60.79 -10.07
N GLY A 542 -36.26 -61.89 -9.42
CA GLY A 542 -36.53 -63.17 -10.09
C GLY A 542 -35.34 -63.71 -10.90
N GLY A 543 -34.11 -63.38 -10.49
CA GLY A 543 -32.87 -63.75 -11.21
C GLY A 543 -32.54 -62.88 -12.43
N VAL A 544 -33.34 -61.87 -12.74
CA VAL A 544 -33.06 -60.86 -13.78
C VAL A 544 -32.38 -59.67 -13.13
N ALA A 545 -31.21 -59.28 -13.65
CA ALA A 545 -30.45 -58.13 -13.14
C ALA A 545 -31.27 -56.82 -13.26
N LEU A 546 -31.17 -55.96 -12.26
CA LEU A 546 -31.81 -54.65 -12.28
C LEU A 546 -31.01 -53.67 -13.15
N VAL A 547 -31.74 -52.82 -13.87
CA VAL A 547 -31.21 -51.64 -14.56
C VAL A 547 -31.80 -50.41 -13.91
N TYR A 548 -30.93 -49.50 -13.46
CA TYR A 548 -31.32 -48.23 -12.86
C TYR A 548 -31.38 -47.12 -13.91
N SER A 549 -32.30 -46.19 -13.73
CA SER A 549 -32.38 -44.98 -14.53
C SER A 549 -32.97 -43.86 -13.70
N VAL A 550 -32.49 -42.64 -13.91
CA VAL A 550 -33.01 -41.43 -13.26
C VAL A 550 -33.66 -40.55 -14.32
N VAL A 551 -34.91 -40.15 -14.07
CA VAL A 551 -35.65 -39.19 -14.89
C VAL A 551 -36.26 -38.14 -13.98
N GLY A 552 -35.76 -36.90 -14.07
CA GLY A 552 -36.11 -35.83 -13.14
C GLY A 552 -35.80 -36.27 -11.71
N ASP A 553 -36.82 -36.21 -10.86
CA ASP A 553 -36.71 -36.44 -9.43
C ASP A 553 -36.86 -37.93 -9.04
N THR A 554 -36.91 -38.85 -10.01
CA THR A 554 -37.20 -40.27 -9.73
C THR A 554 -36.16 -41.21 -10.33
N LEU A 555 -35.56 -42.03 -9.47
CA LEU A 555 -34.85 -43.24 -9.84
C LEU A 555 -35.82 -44.41 -9.97
N THR A 556 -35.75 -45.15 -11.08
CA THR A 556 -36.51 -46.39 -11.31
C THR A 556 -35.56 -47.55 -11.52
N ALA A 557 -35.77 -48.65 -10.79
CA ALA A 557 -35.07 -49.91 -10.97
C ALA A 557 -35.97 -50.90 -11.74
N LYS A 558 -35.50 -51.41 -12.89
CA LYS A 558 -36.26 -52.34 -13.74
C LYS A 558 -35.61 -53.71 -13.87
N ALA A 559 -36.42 -54.77 -13.83
CA ALA A 559 -36.04 -56.11 -14.25
C ALA A 559 -36.66 -56.40 -15.62
N GLY A 560 -35.87 -56.30 -16.69
CA GLY A 560 -36.39 -56.33 -18.06
C GLY A 560 -37.32 -55.15 -18.33
N THR A 561 -38.61 -55.41 -18.55
CA THR A 561 -39.62 -54.36 -18.79
C THR A 561 -40.43 -53.98 -17.55
N THR A 562 -40.19 -54.64 -16.41
CA THR A 562 -40.99 -54.51 -15.19
C THR A 562 -40.31 -53.60 -14.18
N ASP A 563 -41.04 -52.63 -13.64
CA ASP A 563 -40.56 -51.79 -12.53
C ASP A 563 -40.53 -52.62 -11.25
N VAL A 564 -39.40 -52.60 -10.55
CA VAL A 564 -39.19 -53.34 -9.30
C VAL A 564 -39.35 -52.42 -8.11
N PHE A 565 -38.72 -51.25 -8.14
CA PHE A 565 -38.94 -50.19 -7.16
C PHE A 565 -38.62 -48.81 -7.75
N THR A 566 -39.10 -47.77 -7.07
CA THR A 566 -38.82 -46.38 -7.36
C THR A 566 -38.32 -45.65 -6.12
N PHE A 567 -37.42 -44.69 -6.30
CA PHE A 567 -36.99 -43.74 -5.28
C PHE A 567 -37.14 -42.34 -5.84
N SER A 568 -37.75 -41.43 -5.09
CA SER A 568 -37.92 -40.03 -5.50
C SER A 568 -37.29 -39.08 -4.49
N LEU A 569 -36.71 -37.99 -4.99
CA LEU A 569 -36.12 -36.93 -4.18
C LEU A 569 -36.61 -35.58 -4.68
N SER A 570 -37.34 -34.86 -3.84
CA SER A 570 -37.79 -33.51 -4.14
C SER A 570 -36.67 -32.48 -3.97
N ALA A 571 -36.82 -31.31 -4.60
CA ALA A 571 -35.90 -30.17 -4.43
C ALA A 571 -35.79 -29.66 -2.99
N ALA A 572 -36.72 -30.03 -2.10
CA ALA A 572 -36.67 -29.72 -0.66
C ALA A 572 -35.97 -30.81 0.18
N GLY A 573 -35.48 -31.87 -0.47
CA GLY A 573 -34.74 -32.93 0.20
C GLY A 573 -35.62 -33.98 0.88
N ALA A 574 -36.89 -34.09 0.47
CA ALA A 574 -37.85 -35.08 0.97
C ALA A 574 -38.14 -36.18 -0.06
#